data_AF-A0AAJ5WZS3-F1
#
_entry.id   AF-A0AAJ5WZS3-F1
#
_cell.length_a   1.000
_cell.length_b   1.000
_cell.length_c   1.000
_cell.angle_alpha   90.00
_cell.angle_beta   90.00
_cell.angle_gamma   90.00
#
_symmetry.space_group_name_H-M   'P 1'
#
loop_
_entity.id
_entity.type
_entity.pdbx_description
1 polymer ?
#
loop_
_entity_poly.entity_id
_entity_poly.type
_entity_poly.pdbx_seq_one_letter_code
_entity_poly.pdbx_strand_id
1 'polypeptide(L)' 'MQALSIAAAGMADAQQRFETSARRTAQAPLDDTAEAVVDQIEAKTAFKANAAVLRTADDMTRTLLDILA' A
#
# COMPACT_ATOMS: atom_id res chain seq x y z
N MET A 1 10.24 -8.00 12.55
CA MET A 1 11.18 -7.52 11.51
C MET A 1 10.76 -7.95 10.11
N GLN A 2 10.61 -9.24 9.78
CA GLN A 2 10.22 -9.68 8.42
C GLN A 2 8.85 -9.15 7.96
N ALA A 3 7.84 -9.14 8.82
CA ALA A 3 6.52 -8.58 8.47
C ALA A 3 6.58 -7.07 8.17
N LEU A 4 7.42 -6.32 8.91
CA LEU A 4 7.64 -4.90 8.67
C LEU A 4 8.30 -4.65 7.30
N SER A 5 9.35 -5.41 6.99
CA SER A 5 10.03 -5.29 5.69
C SER A 5 9.16 -5.70 4.51
N ILE A 6 8.33 -6.74 4.66
CA ILE A 6 7.40 -7.20 3.62
C ILE A 6 6.32 -6.14 3.36
N ALA A 7 5.71 -5.62 4.43
CA ALA A 7 4.68 -4.60 4.30
C ALA A 7 5.25 -3.27 3.75
N ALA A 8 6.46 -2.88 4.17
CA ALA A 8 7.16 -1.73 3.59
C ALA A 8 7.42 -1.89 2.09
N ALA A 9 7.90 -3.07 1.66
CA ALA A 9 8.11 -3.38 0.25
C ALA A 9 6.78 -3.35 -0.54
N GLY A 10 5.72 -3.94 0.00
CA GLY A 10 4.38 -3.92 -0.61
C GLY A 10 3.79 -2.52 -0.75
N MET A 11 4.03 -1.63 0.21
CA MET A 11 3.62 -0.22 0.10
C MET A 11 4.39 0.52 -0.99
N ALA A 12 5.70 0.29 -1.11
CA ALA A 12 6.52 0.93 -2.15
C ALA A 12 6.10 0.50 -3.56
N ASP A 13 5.84 -0.81 -3.77
CA ASP A 13 5.30 -1.33 -5.03
C ASP A 13 3.92 -0.73 -5.36
N ALA A 14 3.01 -0.70 -4.39
CA ALA A 14 1.68 -0.11 -4.57
C ALA A 14 1.77 1.38 -4.95
N GLN A 15 2.69 2.14 -4.35
CA GLN A 15 2.90 3.55 -4.68
C GLN A 15 3.41 3.71 -6.13
N GLN A 16 4.36 2.88 -6.56
CA GLN A 16 4.89 2.92 -7.93
C GLN A 16 3.80 2.58 -8.97
N ARG A 17 2.97 1.57 -8.68
CA ARG A 17 1.82 1.20 -9.54
C ARG A 17 0.79 2.32 -9.63
N PHE A 18 0.46 2.95 -8.50
CA PHE A 18 -0.46 4.09 -8.46
C PHE A 18 0.04 5.26 -9.32
N GLU A 19 1.31 5.64 -9.17
CA GLU A 19 1.89 6.74 -9.94
C GLU A 19 1.91 6.44 -11.44
N THR A 20 2.24 5.20 -11.81
CA THR A 20 2.23 4.76 -13.22
C THR A 20 0.84 4.86 -13.81
N SER A 21 -0.19 4.38 -13.09
CA SER A 21 -1.58 4.46 -13.55
C SER A 21 -2.10 5.90 -13.60
N ALA A 22 -1.75 6.75 -12.62
CA ALA A 22 -2.11 8.17 -12.64
C ALA A 22 -1.53 8.89 -13.87
N ARG A 23 -0.28 8.60 -14.22
CA ARG A 23 0.36 9.14 -15.43
C ARG A 23 -0.32 8.63 -16.70
N ARG A 24 -0.69 7.34 -16.77
CA ARG A 24 -1.47 6.80 -17.90
C ARG A 24 -2.82 7.50 -18.02
N THR A 25 -3.55 7.67 -16.92
CA THR A 25 -4.85 8.37 -16.92
C THR A 25 -4.72 9.81 -17.43
N ALA A 26 -3.64 10.51 -17.08
CA ALA A 26 -3.40 11.88 -17.53
C ALA A 26 -3.01 11.98 -19.01
N GLN A 27 -2.51 10.90 -19.61
CA GLN A 27 -2.00 10.86 -20.99
C GLN A 27 -2.90 10.07 -21.96
N ALA A 28 -3.82 9.25 -21.45
CA ALA A 28 -4.66 8.39 -22.27
C ALA A 28 -5.77 9.18 -22.99
N PRO A 29 -6.14 8.77 -24.22
CA PRO A 29 -7.44 9.13 -24.79
C PRO A 29 -8.56 8.71 -23.82
N LEU A 30 -9.65 9.46 -23.77
CA LEU A 30 -10.72 9.33 -22.77
C LEU A 30 -11.32 7.91 -22.64
N ASP A 31 -11.08 7.06 -23.64
CA ASP A 31 -11.64 5.74 -23.84
C ASP A 31 -11.06 4.67 -22.89
N ASP A 32 -9.84 4.89 -22.35
CA ASP A 32 -9.10 3.91 -21.52
C ASP A 32 -9.00 4.33 -20.03
N THR A 33 -9.87 5.23 -19.61
CA THR A 33 -9.83 5.82 -18.26
C THR A 33 -10.38 4.88 -17.18
N ALA A 34 -11.29 3.98 -17.53
CA ALA A 34 -11.92 3.06 -16.58
C ALA A 34 -10.93 2.04 -15.99
N GLU A 35 -10.10 1.41 -16.83
CA GLU A 35 -9.09 0.44 -16.39
C GLU A 35 -8.02 1.12 -15.51
N ALA A 36 -7.57 2.30 -15.91
CA ALA A 36 -6.60 3.07 -15.12
C ALA A 36 -7.15 3.48 -13.74
N VAL A 37 -8.44 3.81 -13.63
CA VAL A 37 -9.08 4.09 -12.34
C VAL A 37 -9.16 2.84 -11.46
N VAL A 38 -9.46 1.66 -12.03
CA VAL A 38 -9.44 0.40 -11.28
C VAL A 38 -8.04 0.11 -10.74
N ASP A 39 -7.00 0.24 -11.57
CA ASP A 39 -5.61 0.08 -11.16
C ASP A 39 -5.23 0.99 -9.97
N GLN A 40 -5.70 2.24 -9.98
CA GLN A 40 -5.48 3.18 -8.88
C GLN A 40 -6.21 2.75 -7.60
N ILE A 41 -7.43 2.23 -7.70
CA ILE A 41 -8.20 1.74 -6.56
C ILE A 41 -7.54 0.50 -5.95
N GLU A 42 -7.08 -0.43 -6.79
CA GLU A 42 -6.35 -1.61 -6.34
C GLU A 42 -5.05 -1.23 -5.64
N ALA A 43 -4.25 -0.35 -6.24
CA ALA A 43 -3.01 0.14 -5.64
C ALA A 43 -3.26 0.82 -4.28
N LYS A 44 -4.28 1.66 -4.19
CA LYS A 44 -4.69 2.29 -2.92
C LYS A 44 -5.10 1.25 -1.87
N THR A 45 -5.82 0.21 -2.28
CA THR A 45 -6.27 -0.87 -1.38
C THR A 45 -5.09 -1.69 -0.88
N ALA A 46 -4.17 -2.07 -1.77
CA ALA A 46 -2.94 -2.78 -1.44
C ALA A 46 -2.06 -1.97 -0.46
N PHE A 47 -1.92 -0.67 -0.70
CA PHE A 47 -1.19 0.21 0.23
C PHE A 47 -1.81 0.21 1.63
N LYS A 48 -3.14 0.40 1.71
CA LYS A 48 -3.87 0.39 2.99
C LYS A 48 -3.75 -0.94 3.73
N ALA A 49 -3.82 -2.07 3.01
CA ALA A 49 -3.67 -3.39 3.59
C ALA A 49 -2.28 -3.57 4.22
N ASN A 50 -1.22 -3.20 3.51
CA ASN A 50 0.15 -3.27 4.05
C ASN A 50 0.34 -2.32 5.25
N ALA A 51 -0.22 -1.11 5.20
CA ALA A 51 -0.18 -0.17 6.33
C ALA A 51 -0.89 -0.72 7.59
N ALA A 52 -1.99 -1.45 7.42
CA ALA A 52 -2.67 -2.13 8.53
C ALA A 52 -1.79 -3.23 9.15
N VAL A 53 -1.11 -4.03 8.33
CA VAL A 53 -0.16 -5.06 8.80
C VAL A 53 0.98 -4.44 9.61
N LEU A 54 1.55 -3.32 9.12
CA LEU A 54 2.58 -2.58 9.86
C LEU A 54 2.09 -2.13 11.23
N ARG A 55 0.89 -1.55 11.29
CA ARG A 55 0.31 -1.04 12.53
C ARG A 55 0.09 -2.18 13.53
N THR A 56 -0.46 -3.30 13.10
CA THR A 56 -0.64 -4.47 13.97
C THR A 56 0.70 -5.00 14.49
N ALA A 57 1.75 -5.04 13.65
CA ALA A 57 3.08 -5.47 14.08
C ALA A 57 3.69 -4.51 15.12
N ASP A 58 3.46 -3.20 14.99
CA ASP A 58 3.86 -2.19 15.98
C ASP A 58 3.10 -2.37 17.31
N ASP A 59 1.77 -2.54 17.25
CA ASP A 59 0.91 -2.73 18.42
C ASP A 59 1.27 -4.01 19.20
N MET A 60 1.61 -5.11 18.50
CA MET A 60 2.11 -6.34 19.12
C MET A 60 3.44 -6.11 19.82
N THR A 61 4.34 -5.32 19.22
CA THR A 61 5.64 -5.01 19.81
C THR A 61 5.48 -4.14 21.06
N ARG A 62 4.61 -3.13 21.02
CA ARG A 62 4.26 -2.31 22.19
C ARG A 62 3.69 -3.17 23.32
N THR A 63 2.74 -4.07 23.01
CA THR A 63 2.13 -4.95 24.02
C THR A 63 3.17 -5.82 24.73
N LEU A 64 4.15 -6.35 23.98
CA LEU A 64 5.25 -7.12 24.58
C LEU A 64 6.12 -6.27 25.50
N LEU A 65 6.42 -5.02 25.12
CA LEU A 65 7.18 -4.09 25.95
C LEU A 65 6.41 -3.69 27.22
N ASP A 66 5.11 -3.47 27.11
CA ASP A 66 4.25 -3.11 28.26
C ASP A 66 4.14 -4.25 29.29
N ILE A 67 4.22 -5.52 28.87
CA ILE A 67 4.25 -6.68 29.79
C ILE A 67 5.58 -6.78 30.55
N LEU A 68 6.67 -6.31 29.95
CA LEU A 68 8.03 -6.41 30.52
C LEU A 68 8.36 -5.27 31.51
N ALA A 69 7.60 -4.18 31.49
CA ALA A 69 7.77 -3.00 32.34
C ALA A 69 7.04 -3.15 33.69
#